data_AF-A0A969EQ17-F1
#
_entry.id   AF-A0A969EQ17-F1
#
_cell.length_a   1.000
_cell.length_b   1.000
_cell.length_c   1.000
_cell.angle_alpha   90.00
_cell.angle_beta   90.00
_cell.angle_gamma   90.00
#
_symmetry.space_group_name_H-M   'P 1'
#
loop_
_entity.id
_entity.type
_entity.pdbx_description
1 polymer ?
#
loop_
_entity_poly.entity_id
_entity_poly.type
_entity_poly.pdbx_seq_one_letter_code
_entity_poly.pdbx_strand_id
1 'polypeptide(L)'
;MAFNRFLDQAKQAASKAKDVSLEATQVLKEAGGKLAETSKEKAQETLPKLLEELNGLIPILRECGYSVGDLAFTISIPPKLHAVVSQDGKGSKSLQTMLAEKDGELTPLQVGAIKGLIKAYEFDHTVQKHGYQLGDIELVLSIPPEVTMNLVASGGKPVEISLPESTAPKT
;
A
#
# COMPACT_ATOMS: atom_id res chain seq x y z
N MET A 1 -6.34 -50.51 40.41
CA MET A 1 -5.30 -50.37 39.34
C MET A 1 -5.69 -49.40 38.19
N ALA A 2 -6.70 -48.53 38.34
CA ALA A 2 -7.10 -47.61 37.27
C ALA A 2 -6.37 -46.25 37.31
N PHE A 3 -6.01 -45.76 38.50
CA PHE A 3 -5.39 -44.45 38.68
C PHE A 3 -3.95 -44.37 38.14
N ASN A 4 -3.16 -45.44 38.30
CA ASN A 4 -1.79 -45.48 37.75
C ASN A 4 -1.79 -45.47 36.21
N ARG A 5 -2.75 -46.14 35.55
CA ARG A 5 -2.88 -46.10 34.08
C ARG A 5 -3.24 -44.71 33.57
N PHE A 6 -4.04 -43.96 34.32
CA PHE A 6 -4.41 -42.58 33.97
C PHE A 6 -3.21 -41.63 34.07
N LEU A 7 -2.39 -41.75 35.12
CA LEU A 7 -1.16 -40.95 35.27
C LEU A 7 -0.11 -41.26 34.20
N ASP A 8 0.02 -42.52 33.80
CA ASP A 8 0.94 -42.91 32.72
C ASP A 8 0.46 -42.43 31.35
N GLN A 9 -0.85 -42.46 31.07
CA GLN A 9 -1.43 -41.87 29.86
C GLN A 9 -1.26 -40.35 29.82
N ALA A 10 -1.44 -39.66 30.95
CA ALA A 10 -1.23 -38.22 31.04
C ALA A 10 0.25 -37.85 30.81
N LYS A 11 1.20 -38.62 31.34
CA LYS A 11 2.64 -38.40 31.11
C LYS A 11 3.05 -38.67 29.66
N GLN A 12 2.52 -39.73 29.02
CA GLN A 12 2.78 -39.99 27.61
C GLN A 12 2.13 -38.96 26.68
N ALA A 13 0.94 -38.45 27.03
CA ALA A 13 0.31 -37.36 26.28
C ALA A 13 1.11 -36.06 26.44
N ALA A 14 1.63 -35.76 27.63
CA ALA A 14 2.46 -34.58 27.90
C ALA A 14 3.84 -34.65 27.23
N SER A 15 4.46 -35.84 27.14
CA SER A 15 5.73 -36.00 26.42
C SER A 15 5.53 -35.86 24.91
N LYS A 16 4.52 -36.52 24.34
CA LYS A 16 4.18 -36.39 22.91
C LYS A 16 3.77 -34.96 22.56
N ALA A 17 3.05 -34.26 23.43
CA ALA A 17 2.72 -32.85 23.24
C ALA A 17 3.95 -31.93 23.31
N LYS A 18 4.94 -32.24 24.15
CA LYS A 18 6.23 -31.52 24.17
C LYS A 18 7.04 -31.77 22.91
N ASP A 19 7.10 -33.01 22.43
CA ASP A 19 7.86 -33.37 21.23
C ASP A 19 7.21 -32.76 19.97
N VAL A 20 5.88 -32.82 19.85
CA VAL A 20 5.12 -32.15 18.76
C VAL A 20 5.21 -30.63 18.86
N SER A 21 5.25 -30.05 20.07
CA SER A 21 5.45 -28.61 20.27
C SER A 21 6.85 -28.15 19.91
N LEU A 22 7.88 -28.95 20.23
CA LEU A 22 9.27 -28.67 19.87
C LEU A 22 9.49 -28.80 18.35
N GLU A 23 8.91 -29.82 17.72
CA GLU A 23 8.96 -29.99 16.26
C GLU A 23 8.19 -28.86 15.54
N ALA A 24 6.98 -28.49 16.00
CA ALA A 24 6.23 -27.36 15.44
C ALA A 24 6.97 -26.02 15.63
N THR A 25 7.62 -25.83 16.78
CA THR A 25 8.46 -24.64 17.04
C THR A 25 9.71 -24.63 16.17
N GLN A 26 10.33 -25.78 15.92
CA GLN A 26 11.46 -25.91 15.00
C GLN A 26 11.04 -25.64 13.55
N VAL A 27 9.93 -26.21 13.07
CA VAL A 27 9.41 -25.96 11.72
C VAL A 27 9.02 -24.49 11.53
N LEU A 28 8.38 -23.87 12.54
CA LEU A 28 8.07 -22.43 12.51
C LEU A 28 9.34 -21.56 12.52
N LYS A 29 10.36 -21.96 13.29
CA LYS A 29 11.64 -21.24 13.35
C LYS A 29 12.45 -21.41 12.06
N GLU A 30 12.45 -22.59 11.46
CA GLU A 30 13.11 -22.85 10.18
C GLU A 30 12.37 -22.19 9.01
N ALA A 31 11.04 -22.24 8.97
CA ALA A 31 10.24 -21.54 7.98
C ALA A 31 10.37 -20.02 8.13
N GLY A 32 10.32 -19.51 9.36
CA GLY A 32 10.54 -18.10 9.67
C GLY A 32 11.95 -17.64 9.33
N GLY A 33 12.97 -18.45 9.61
CA GLY A 33 14.36 -18.19 9.25
C GLY A 33 14.57 -18.15 7.73
N LYS A 34 14.05 -19.15 7.01
CA LYS A 34 14.11 -19.18 5.54
C LYS A 34 13.36 -18.01 4.90
N LEU A 35 12.22 -17.61 5.47
CA LEU A 35 11.46 -16.44 5.01
C LEU A 35 12.22 -15.14 5.27
N ALA A 36 12.85 -14.99 6.44
CA ALA A 36 13.67 -13.84 6.80
C ALA A 36 14.91 -13.72 5.91
N GLU A 37 15.60 -14.83 5.61
CA GLU A 37 16.76 -14.84 4.71
C GLU A 37 16.33 -14.53 3.27
N THR A 38 15.29 -15.20 2.76
CA THR A 38 14.79 -14.97 1.40
C THR A 38 14.28 -13.53 1.21
N SER A 39 13.59 -12.96 2.20
CA SER A 39 13.12 -11.57 2.14
C SER A 39 14.28 -10.57 2.17
N LYS A 40 15.34 -10.83 2.94
CA LYS A 40 16.55 -9.99 2.96
C LYS A 40 17.31 -10.04 1.64
N GLU A 41 17.52 -11.22 1.07
CA GLU A 41 18.20 -11.38 -0.23
C GLU A 41 17.41 -10.68 -1.35
N LYS A 42 16.10 -10.94 -1.45
CA LYS A 42 15.25 -10.26 -2.43
C LYS A 42 15.20 -8.75 -2.22
N ALA A 43 15.18 -8.29 -0.97
CA ALA A 43 15.22 -6.86 -0.65
C ALA A 43 16.53 -6.21 -1.13
N GLN A 44 17.68 -6.86 -0.92
CA GLN A 44 18.97 -6.36 -1.39
C GLN A 44 19.05 -6.29 -2.92
N GLU A 45 18.44 -7.23 -3.63
CA GLU A 45 18.40 -7.21 -5.09
C GLU A 45 17.38 -6.21 -5.67
N THR A 46 16.22 -6.06 -5.01
CA THR A 46 15.07 -5.30 -5.54
C THR A 46 15.13 -3.83 -5.17
N LEU A 47 15.67 -3.48 -4.00
CA LEU A 47 15.73 -2.08 -3.54
C LEU A 47 16.47 -1.17 -4.53
N PRO A 48 17.68 -1.51 -5.06
CA PRO A 48 18.35 -0.67 -6.05
C PRO A 48 17.49 -0.43 -7.29
N LYS A 49 16.82 -1.47 -7.79
CA LYS A 49 15.93 -1.38 -8.96
C LYS A 49 14.75 -0.44 -8.68
N LEU A 50 14.08 -0.57 -7.52
CA LEU A 50 12.97 0.32 -7.16
C LEU A 50 13.42 1.78 -6.96
N LEU A 51 14.62 2.00 -6.43
CA LEU A 51 15.19 3.34 -6.32
C LEU A 51 15.55 3.94 -7.69
N GLU A 52 16.08 3.13 -8.62
CA GLU A 52 16.31 3.56 -10.01
C GLU A 52 15.01 3.96 -10.70
N GLU A 53 13.96 3.14 -10.53
CA GLU A 53 12.62 3.40 -11.05
C GLU A 53 12.05 4.72 -10.50
N LEU A 54 12.17 4.94 -9.18
CA LEU A 54 11.78 6.18 -8.53
C LEU A 54 12.61 7.38 -9.02
N ASN A 55 13.93 7.22 -9.17
CA ASN A 55 14.82 8.29 -9.64
C ASN A 55 14.48 8.72 -11.07
N GLY A 56 14.05 7.78 -11.93
CA GLY A 56 13.51 8.10 -13.25
C GLY A 56 12.14 8.80 -13.20
N LEU A 57 11.33 8.51 -12.18
CA LEU A 57 10.00 9.09 -11.99
C LEU A 57 10.04 10.53 -11.43
N ILE A 58 10.94 10.81 -10.49
CA ILE A 58 11.07 12.12 -9.82
C ILE A 58 11.11 13.32 -10.79
N PRO A 59 11.96 13.35 -11.85
CA PRO A 59 11.99 14.50 -12.76
C PRO A 59 10.67 14.69 -13.50
N ILE A 60 9.99 13.61 -13.87
CA ILE A 60 8.69 13.65 -14.54
C ILE A 60 7.64 14.25 -13.60
N LEU A 61 7.61 13.78 -12.35
CA LEU A 61 6.71 14.29 -11.32
C LEU A 61 6.95 15.78 -11.06
N ARG A 62 8.21 16.21 -10.97
CA ARG A 62 8.56 17.63 -10.79
C ARG A 62 8.09 18.50 -11.96
N GLU A 63 8.27 18.07 -13.20
CA GLU A 63 7.77 18.81 -14.37
C GLU A 63 6.24 18.98 -14.35
N CYS A 64 5.55 18.02 -13.74
CA CYS A 64 4.09 18.02 -13.57
C CYS A 64 3.61 18.74 -12.29
N GLY A 65 4.50 19.32 -11.49
CA GLY A 65 4.13 20.03 -10.26
C GLY A 65 3.86 19.11 -9.08
N TYR A 66 4.59 18.00 -9.01
CA TYR A 66 4.58 17.07 -7.89
C TYR A 66 5.95 17.02 -7.22
N SER A 67 5.92 16.92 -5.90
CA SER A 67 7.10 16.65 -5.08
C SER A 67 7.01 15.26 -4.47
N VAL A 68 8.12 14.55 -4.49
CA VAL A 68 8.30 13.32 -3.72
C VAL A 68 8.88 13.69 -2.36
N GLY A 69 8.15 13.35 -1.30
CA GLY A 69 8.55 13.56 0.08
C GLY A 69 9.17 12.29 0.67
N ASP A 70 8.56 11.80 1.74
CA ASP A 70 9.07 10.67 2.51
C ASP A 70 9.07 9.37 1.70
N LEU A 71 10.13 8.59 1.92
CA LEU A 71 10.32 7.26 1.34
C LEU A 71 10.35 6.23 2.46
N ALA A 72 9.60 5.14 2.30
CA ALA A 72 9.65 4.00 3.21
C ALA A 72 9.83 2.70 2.41
N PHE A 73 10.71 1.82 2.87
CA PHE A 73 10.94 0.54 2.21
C PHE A 73 10.50 -0.61 3.12
N THR A 74 9.59 -1.42 2.59
CA THR A 74 9.03 -2.57 3.30
C THR A 74 9.76 -3.83 2.84
N ILE A 75 10.47 -4.48 3.78
CA ILE A 75 11.11 -5.77 3.57
C ILE A 75 10.01 -6.85 3.66
N SER A 76 9.44 -7.19 2.51
CA SER A 76 8.40 -8.21 2.34
C SER A 76 8.68 -9.08 1.11
N ILE A 77 7.81 -10.05 0.83
CA ILE A 77 7.84 -10.82 -0.41
C ILE A 77 6.48 -10.64 -1.12
N PRO A 78 6.42 -9.87 -2.22
CA PRO A 78 7.49 -9.06 -2.82
C PRO A 78 7.84 -7.82 -1.96
N PRO A 79 9.08 -7.28 -2.04
CA PRO A 79 9.43 -6.02 -1.39
C PRO A 79 8.63 -4.84 -1.97
N LYS A 80 8.42 -3.79 -1.18
CA LYS A 80 7.67 -2.59 -1.60
C LYS A 80 8.44 -1.31 -1.25
N LEU A 81 8.48 -0.36 -2.18
CA LEU A 81 8.97 1.00 -1.93
C LEU A 81 7.78 1.97 -1.94
N HIS A 82 7.56 2.64 -0.82
CA HIS A 82 6.51 3.62 -0.60
C HIS A 82 7.10 5.01 -0.77
N ALA A 83 6.41 5.87 -1.50
CA ALA A 83 6.79 7.26 -1.72
C ALA A 83 5.56 8.14 -1.50
N VAL A 84 5.68 9.13 -0.61
CA VAL A 84 4.66 10.15 -0.45
C VAL A 84 4.81 11.18 -1.58
N VAL A 85 3.74 11.39 -2.33
CA VAL A 85 3.68 12.32 -3.47
C VAL A 85 2.65 13.39 -3.14
N SER A 86 3.09 14.64 -3.17
CA SER A 86 2.25 15.82 -2.95
C SER A 86 2.25 16.70 -4.19
N GLN A 87 1.14 17.36 -4.46
CA GLN A 87 1.04 18.32 -5.56
C GLN A 87 1.36 19.72 -5.03
N ASP A 88 2.34 20.39 -5.63
CA ASP A 88 2.74 21.76 -5.26
C ASP A 88 2.18 22.83 -6.20
N GLY A 89 1.53 22.41 -7.29
CA GLY A 89 0.87 23.27 -8.28
C GLY A 89 1.83 24.05 -9.19
N LYS A 90 3.15 23.78 -9.14
CA LYS A 90 4.17 24.51 -9.90
C LYS A 90 4.54 23.84 -11.23
N GLY A 91 3.72 22.89 -11.67
CA GLY A 91 3.94 22.11 -12.88
C GLY A 91 3.77 22.95 -14.14
N SER A 92 4.62 22.68 -15.14
CA SER A 92 4.50 23.27 -16.48
C SER A 92 3.79 22.35 -17.47
N LYS A 93 3.64 21.07 -17.13
CA LYS A 93 3.02 20.03 -17.95
C LYS A 93 2.01 19.21 -17.17
N SER A 94 1.13 18.52 -17.88
CA SER A 94 0.23 17.52 -17.30
C SER A 94 0.86 16.13 -17.31
N LEU A 95 0.45 15.25 -16.39
CA LEU A 95 0.89 13.85 -16.37
C LEU A 95 0.50 13.12 -17.67
N GLN A 96 -0.64 13.47 -18.27
CA GLN A 96 -1.10 12.90 -19.55
C GLN A 96 -0.18 13.30 -20.70
N THR A 97 0.25 14.56 -20.75
CA THR A 97 1.21 15.06 -21.74
C THR A 97 2.54 14.35 -21.59
N MET A 98 3.06 14.23 -20.37
CA MET A 98 4.33 13.54 -20.11
C MET A 98 4.30 12.07 -20.51
N LEU A 99 3.18 11.39 -20.28
CA LEU A 99 3.01 10.00 -20.69
C LEU A 99 3.04 9.82 -22.21
N ALA A 100 2.49 10.78 -22.97
CA ALA A 100 2.50 10.75 -24.42
C ALA A 100 3.86 11.16 -25.01
N GLU A 101 4.52 12.17 -24.44
CA GLU A 101 5.83 12.64 -24.91
C GLU A 101 6.96 11.62 -24.67
N LYS A 102 6.86 10.83 -23.59
CA LYS A 102 7.85 9.82 -23.20
C LYS A 102 7.42 8.39 -23.49
N ASP A 103 6.48 8.22 -24.42
CA ASP A 103 6.02 6.88 -24.80
C ASP A 103 7.20 6.05 -25.36
N GLY A 104 7.38 4.84 -24.84
CA GLY A 104 8.53 3.97 -25.13
C GLY A 104 9.83 4.28 -24.38
N GLU A 105 9.95 5.43 -23.70
CA GLU A 105 11.12 5.74 -22.83
C GLU A 105 10.90 5.26 -21.39
N LEU A 106 9.64 5.20 -20.95
CA LEU A 106 9.26 4.86 -19.58
C LEU A 106 9.17 3.36 -19.37
N THR A 107 9.61 2.91 -18.21
CA THR A 107 9.43 1.51 -17.81
C THR A 107 7.94 1.21 -17.58
N PRO A 108 7.51 -0.06 -17.66
CA PRO A 108 6.14 -0.44 -17.34
C PRO A 108 5.71 -0.03 -15.91
N LEU A 109 6.66 -0.04 -14.97
CA LEU A 109 6.41 0.37 -13.59
C LEU A 109 6.15 1.88 -13.50
N GLN A 110 6.97 2.70 -14.16
CA GLN A 110 6.79 4.15 -14.23
C GLN A 110 5.49 4.53 -14.93
N VAL A 111 5.16 3.88 -16.06
CA VAL A 111 3.89 4.06 -16.76
C VAL A 111 2.72 3.72 -15.83
N GLY A 112 2.82 2.62 -15.08
CA GLY A 112 1.82 2.21 -14.11
C GLY A 112 1.64 3.24 -12.99
N ALA A 113 2.73 3.75 -12.43
CA ALA A 113 2.71 4.78 -11.40
C ALA A 113 2.04 6.08 -11.88
N ILE A 114 2.44 6.59 -13.06
CA ILE A 114 1.85 7.81 -13.65
C ILE A 114 0.36 7.62 -13.91
N LYS A 115 -0.04 6.48 -14.50
CA LYS A 115 -1.45 6.16 -14.73
C LYS A 115 -2.25 6.05 -13.43
N GLY A 116 -1.65 5.49 -12.37
CA GLY A 116 -2.25 5.43 -11.04
C GLY A 116 -2.49 6.81 -10.46
N LEU A 117 -1.52 7.72 -10.57
CA LEU A 117 -1.66 9.11 -10.15
C LEU A 117 -2.75 9.84 -10.94
N ILE A 118 -2.79 9.71 -12.27
CA ILE A 118 -3.85 10.29 -13.11
C ILE A 118 -5.23 9.86 -12.61
N LYS A 119 -5.43 8.55 -12.39
CA LYS A 119 -6.69 8.00 -11.89
C LYS A 119 -7.03 8.50 -10.49
N ALA A 120 -6.05 8.64 -9.59
CA ALA A 120 -6.29 9.17 -8.25
C ALA A 120 -6.92 10.58 -8.30
N TYR A 121 -6.40 11.45 -9.18
CA TYR A 121 -6.95 12.79 -9.36
C TYR A 121 -8.30 12.83 -10.09
N GLU A 122 -8.63 11.83 -10.92
CA GLU A 122 -9.99 11.70 -11.49
C GLU A 122 -11.06 11.54 -10.39
N PHE A 123 -10.69 11.03 -9.21
CA PHE A 123 -11.59 10.90 -8.07
C PHE A 123 -11.76 12.18 -7.24
N ASP A 124 -11.00 13.25 -7.50
CA ASP A 124 -11.01 14.46 -6.67
C ASP A 124 -12.43 15.05 -6.53
N HIS A 125 -13.16 15.21 -7.63
CA HIS A 125 -14.55 15.65 -7.61
C HIS A 125 -15.49 14.71 -6.84
N THR A 126 -15.23 13.40 -6.90
CA THR A 126 -16.06 12.40 -6.20
C THR A 126 -15.82 12.48 -4.69
N VAL A 127 -14.57 12.64 -4.27
CA VAL A 127 -14.15 12.79 -2.88
C VAL A 127 -14.71 14.09 -2.29
N GLN A 128 -14.61 15.20 -3.04
CA GLN A 128 -15.15 16.51 -2.64
C GLN A 128 -16.66 16.50 -2.42
N LYS A 129 -17.42 15.82 -3.28
CA LYS A 129 -18.87 15.65 -3.11
C LYS A 129 -19.27 15.00 -1.78
N HIS A 130 -18.36 14.22 -1.19
CA HIS A 130 -18.59 13.54 0.09
C HIS A 130 -17.94 14.28 1.28
N GLY A 131 -17.51 15.52 1.10
CA GLY A 131 -16.96 16.34 2.19
C GLY A 131 -15.50 16.06 2.53
N TYR A 132 -14.74 15.45 1.62
CA TYR A 132 -13.31 15.20 1.77
C TYR A 132 -12.51 15.97 0.73
N GLN A 133 -11.21 16.18 0.98
CA GLN A 133 -10.25 16.67 -0.01
C GLN A 133 -9.18 15.60 -0.21
N LEU A 134 -8.64 15.55 -1.41
CA LEU A 134 -7.46 14.76 -1.68
C LEU A 134 -6.26 15.43 -0.98
N GLY A 135 -5.65 14.72 -0.04
CA GLY A 135 -4.38 15.09 0.57
C GLY A 135 -3.20 14.51 -0.21
N ASP A 136 -2.16 14.10 0.52
CA ASP A 136 -1.01 13.43 -0.07
C ASP A 136 -1.38 12.06 -0.62
N ILE A 137 -0.70 11.66 -1.69
CA ILE A 137 -0.87 10.34 -2.31
C ILE A 137 0.33 9.48 -1.93
N GLU A 138 0.07 8.28 -1.43
CA GLU A 138 1.13 7.29 -1.22
C GLU A 138 1.22 6.42 -2.48
N LEU A 139 2.35 6.52 -3.18
CA LEU A 139 2.69 5.69 -4.32
C LEU A 139 3.52 4.50 -3.84
N VAL A 140 3.04 3.30 -4.09
CA VAL A 140 3.76 2.06 -3.79
C VAL A 140 4.31 1.49 -5.09
N LEU A 141 5.64 1.56 -5.22
CA LEU A 141 6.38 0.92 -6.28
C LEU A 141 6.56 -0.57 -5.93
N SER A 142 5.70 -1.38 -6.53
CA SER A 142 5.72 -2.85 -6.50
C SER A 142 5.22 -3.40 -7.83
N ILE A 143 5.15 -4.74 -7.96
CA ILE A 143 4.54 -5.40 -9.12
C ILE A 143 3.30 -6.15 -8.63
N PRO A 144 2.07 -5.67 -8.88
CA PRO A 144 1.72 -4.40 -9.57
C PRO A 144 1.96 -3.15 -8.70
N PRO A 145 2.04 -1.95 -9.29
CA PRO A 145 2.11 -0.71 -8.53
C PRO A 145 0.76 -0.41 -7.86
N GLU A 146 0.80 0.20 -6.69
CA GLU A 146 -0.40 0.58 -5.92
C GLU A 146 -0.38 2.09 -5.66
N VAL A 147 -1.57 2.70 -5.60
CA VAL A 147 -1.73 4.13 -5.29
C VAL A 147 -2.80 4.25 -4.22
N THR A 148 -2.42 4.86 -3.09
CA THR A 148 -3.31 5.11 -1.96
C THR A 148 -3.57 6.60 -1.85
N MET A 149 -4.84 7.00 -1.89
CA MET A 149 -5.27 8.39 -1.73
C MET A 149 -5.53 8.66 -0.25
N ASN A 150 -4.79 9.58 0.37
CA ASN A 150 -5.15 10.04 1.71
C ASN A 150 -6.23 11.10 1.61
N LEU A 151 -7.32 10.91 2.33
CA LEU A 151 -8.47 11.83 2.31
C LEU A 151 -8.49 12.64 3.60
N VAL A 152 -8.56 13.96 3.45
CA VAL A 152 -8.66 14.89 4.58
C VAL A 152 -10.10 15.37 4.66
N ALA A 153 -10.72 15.32 5.84
CA ALA A 153 -12.05 15.89 6.01
C ALA A 153 -12.00 17.41 5.74
N SER A 154 -12.84 17.89 4.83
CA SER A 154 -13.03 19.32 4.59
C SER A 154 -13.68 19.93 5.83
N GLY A 155 -12.89 20.50 6.73
CA GLY A 155 -13.41 21.15 7.94
C GLY A 155 -14.30 22.35 7.59
N GLY A 156 -15.63 22.16 7.57
CA GLY A 156 -16.60 23.24 7.37
C GLY A 156 -18.06 22.83 7.20
N LYS A 157 -18.63 22.17 8.23
CA LYS A 157 -20.03 21.69 8.43
C LYS A 157 -20.42 20.40 7.68
N PRO A 158 -21.12 19.47 8.36
CA PRO A 158 -21.81 18.39 7.68
C PRO A 158 -22.82 19.01 6.71
N VAL A 159 -22.82 18.55 5.46
CA VAL A 159 -23.93 18.82 4.55
C VAL A 159 -25.16 18.18 5.19
N GLU A 160 -26.01 19.01 5.79
CA GLU A 160 -27.35 18.62 6.17
C GLU A 160 -28.02 18.10 4.89
N ILE A 161 -28.18 16.79 4.78
CA ILE A 161 -29.02 16.20 3.77
C ILE A 161 -30.44 16.58 4.17
N SER A 162 -30.91 17.74 3.70
CA SER A 162 -32.32 18.09 3.76
C SER A 162 -33.07 17.06 2.91
N LEU A 163 -33.60 16.04 3.59
CA LEU A 163 -34.62 15.16 3.02
C LEU A 163 -35.72 16.06 2.47
N PRO A 164 -36.19 15.85 1.23
CA PRO A 164 -37.28 16.65 0.68
C PRO A 164 -38.47 16.53 1.63
N GLU A 165 -38.92 17.67 2.12
CA GLU A 165 -40.09 17.77 2.98
C GLU A 165 -41.25 17.13 2.23
N SER A 166 -41.75 16.03 2.78
CA SER A 166 -42.89 15.30 2.26
C SER A 166 -44.09 16.24 2.28
N THR A 167 -44.41 16.83 1.13
CA THR A 167 -45.65 17.55 0.93
C THR A 167 -46.79 16.53 0.92
N ALA A 168 -47.32 16.23 2.09
CA ALA A 168 -48.60 15.57 2.21
C ALA A 168 -49.70 16.50 1.64
N PRO A 169 -50.52 16.04 0.68
CA PRO A 169 -51.62 16.84 0.18
C PRO A 169 -52.69 16.99 1.27
N LYS A 170 -53.04 18.24 1.58
CA LYS A 170 -54.25 18.55 2.33
C LYS A 170 -55.45 18.44 1.39
N THR A 171 -56.31 17.46 1.65
CA THR A 171 -57.74 17.45 1.27
C THR A 171 -58.52 16.80 2.37
#